data_AF-C0C6V5-F1
#
_entry.id   AF-C0C6V5-F1
#
_cell.length_a   1.000
_cell.length_b   1.000
_cell.length_c   1.000
_cell.angle_alpha   90.00
_cell.angle_beta   90.00
_cell.angle_gamma   90.00
#
_symmetry.space_group_name_H-M   'P 1'
#
loop_
_entity.id
_entity.type
_entity.pdbx_description
1 polymer ?
#
loop_
_entity_poly.entity_id
_entity_poly.type
_entity_poly.pdbx_seq_one_letter_code
_entity_poly.pdbx_strand_id
1 'polypeptide(L)' 'MSKILKTKLQELNISINDRQEEQFEQFYDLLIEWNKVMNLTGITEYEEVVEKHFVDSLSLVKAIEI' A
#
# COMPACT_ATOMS: atom_id res chain seq x y z
N MET A 1 -1.46 -11.15 -5.61
CA MET A 1 -2.18 -10.07 -4.90
C MET A 1 -1.51 -8.72 -5.18
N SER A 2 -0.19 -8.66 -5.34
CA SER A 2 0.57 -7.47 -5.77
C SER A 2 0.19 -6.73 -7.07
N LYS A 3 -0.58 -7.35 -7.98
CA LYS A 3 -0.85 -6.77 -9.32
C LYS A 3 -1.56 -5.40 -9.25
N ILE A 4 -2.47 -5.23 -8.28
CA ILE A 4 -3.20 -3.97 -8.06
C ILE A 4 -2.27 -2.86 -7.60
N LEU A 5 -1.38 -3.15 -6.63
CA LEU A 5 -0.38 -2.20 -6.15
C LEU A 5 0.50 -1.74 -7.31
N LYS A 6 1.04 -2.68 -8.09
CA LYS A 6 1.93 -2.37 -9.22
C LYS A 6 1.23 -1.50 -10.27
N THR A 7 -0.02 -1.81 -10.62
CA THR A 7 -0.81 -1.01 -11.55
C THR A 7 -1.08 0.40 -11.03
N LYS A 8 -1.50 0.55 -9.77
CA LYS A 8 -1.80 1.87 -9.19
C LYS A 8 -0.54 2.73 -9.05
N LEU A 9 0.60 2.13 -8.69
CA LEU A 9 1.87 2.87 -8.64
C LEU A 9 2.37 3.30 -10.02
N GLN A 10 2.13 2.48 -11.05
CA GLN A 10 2.40 2.88 -12.44
C GLN A 10 1.56 4.09 -12.87
N GLU A 11 0.29 4.19 -12.46
CA GLU A 11 -0.54 5.39 -12.67
C GLU A 11 0.04 6.62 -11.93
N LEU A 12 0.80 6.39 -10.86
CA LEU A 12 1.56 7.42 -10.16
C LEU A 12 2.93 7.74 -10.78
N ASN A 13 3.32 7.08 -11.89
CA ASN A 13 4.69 7.09 -12.43
C ASN A 13 5.76 6.59 -11.44
N ILE A 14 5.36 5.79 -10.45
CA ILE A 14 6.25 5.19 -9.47
C ILE A 14 6.49 3.73 -9.87
N SER A 15 7.75 3.39 -10.14
CA SER A 15 8.15 2.00 -10.37
C SER A 15 8.81 1.45 -9.12
N ILE A 16 8.35 0.28 -8.67
CA ILE A 16 8.93 -0.45 -7.54
C ILE A 16 9.61 -1.73 -8.02
N ASN A 17 10.66 -2.13 -7.32
CA ASN A 17 11.32 -3.42 -7.54
C ASN A 17 10.65 -4.56 -6.75
N ASP A 18 11.01 -5.80 -7.07
CA ASP A 18 10.39 -6.99 -6.48
C ASP A 18 10.56 -7.06 -4.94
N ARG A 19 11.68 -6.52 -4.42
CA ARG A 19 11.89 -6.44 -2.98
C ARG A 19 10.94 -5.45 -2.31
N GLN A 20 10.71 -4.29 -2.92
CA GLN A 20 9.76 -3.29 -2.41
C GLN A 20 8.34 -3.83 -2.46
N GLU A 21 7.99 -4.58 -3.50
CA GLU A 21 6.72 -5.29 -3.62
C GLU A 21 6.51 -6.27 -2.45
N GLU A 22 7.53 -7.09 -2.15
CA GLU A 22 7.49 -8.01 -1.01
C GLU A 22 7.39 -7.27 0.34
N GLN A 23 8.05 -6.11 0.49
CA GLN A 23 7.94 -5.29 1.70
C GLN A 23 6.52 -4.73 1.91
N PHE A 24 5.82 -4.35 0.84
CA PHE A 24 4.42 -3.92 0.94
C PHE A 24 3.49 -5.06 1.35
N GLU A 25 3.71 -6.27 0.83
CA GLU A 25 2.92 -7.45 1.23
C GLU A 25 3.16 -7.80 2.71
N GLN A 26 4.42 -7.82 3.16
CA GLN A 26 4.77 -8.04 4.58
C GLN A 26 4.16 -6.97 5.50
N PHE A 27 4.16 -5.71 5.07
CA PHE A 27 3.56 -4.62 5.85
C PHE A 27 2.04 -4.77 5.95
N TYR A 28 1.37 -5.19 4.87
CA TYR A 28 -0.06 -5.51 4.90
C TYR A 28 -0.37 -6.61 5.91
N ASP A 29 0.38 -7.72 5.88
CA ASP A 29 0.18 -8.84 6.79
C ASP A 29 0.32 -8.39 8.26
N LEU A 30 1.36 -7.60 8.55
CA LEU A 30 1.59 -7.03 9.87
C LEU A 30 0.43 -6.09 10.29
N LEU A 31 -0.04 -5.24 9.40
CA LEU A 31 -1.15 -4.32 9.66
C LEU A 31 -2.42 -5.10 10.05
N ILE A 32 -2.76 -6.15 9.31
CA ILE A 32 -3.94 -6.99 9.58
C ILE A 32 -3.78 -7.78 10.88
N GLU A 33 -2.59 -8.32 11.15
CA GLU A 33 -2.31 -9.03 12.40
C GLU A 33 -2.51 -8.13 13.61
N TRP A 34 -1.93 -6.93 13.59
CA TRP A 34 -2.10 -5.96 14.68
C TRP A 34 -3.52 -5.41 14.76
N ASN A 35 -4.22 -5.29 13.63
CA ASN A 35 -5.61 -4.86 13.62
C ASN A 35 -6.52 -5.81 14.41
N LYS A 36 -6.24 -7.12 14.40
CA LYS A 36 -6.98 -8.12 15.20
C LYS A 36 -6.85 -7.91 16.71
N VAL A 37 -5.76 -7.29 17.16
CA VAL A 37 -5.45 -7.11 18.58
C VAL A 37 -5.87 -5.72 19.08
N MET A 38 -5.76 -4.68 18.24
CA MET A 38 -5.92 -3.28 18.67
C MET A 38 -6.88 -2.42 17.84
N ASN A 39 -7.64 -2.97 16.87
CA ASN A 39 -8.59 -2.21 16.02
C ASN A 39 -7.96 -0.92 15.41
N LEU A 40 -6.82 -1.07 14.75
CA LEU A 40 -6.06 0.01 14.09
C LEU A 40 -6.82 0.67 12.93
N THR A 41 -7.61 -0.09 12.18
CA THR A 41 -8.38 0.41 11.04
C THR A 41 -9.62 -0.43 10.79
N GLY A 42 -10.72 0.21 10.37
CA GLY A 42 -11.93 -0.48 9.91
C GLY A 42 -11.77 -1.14 8.53
N ILE A 43 -10.66 -0.86 7.83
CA ILE A 43 -10.39 -1.32 6.48
C ILE A 43 -9.49 -2.56 6.57
N THR A 44 -10.01 -3.72 6.19
CA THR A 44 -9.26 -5.00 6.23
C THR A 44 -9.09 -5.65 4.86
N GLU A 45 -9.87 -5.23 3.87
CA GLU A 45 -9.74 -5.74 2.51
C GLU A 45 -8.46 -5.24 1.86
N TYR A 46 -7.72 -6.16 1.24
CA TYR A 46 -6.42 -5.87 0.63
C TYR A 46 -6.49 -4.74 -0.40
N GLU A 47 -7.53 -4.74 -1.26
CA GLU A 47 -7.69 -3.72 -2.30
C GLU A 47 -7.93 -2.33 -1.70
N GLU A 48 -8.77 -2.23 -0.67
CA GLU A 48 -9.02 -0.97 0.02
C GLU A 48 -7.79 -0.48 0.79
N VAL A 49 -7.02 -1.37 1.40
CA VAL A 49 -5.77 -0.99 2.08
C VAL A 49 -4.74 -0.46 1.08
N VAL A 50 -4.59 -1.13 -0.06
CA VAL A 50 -3.69 -0.67 -1.12
C VAL A 50 -4.12 0.72 -1.62
N GLU A 51 -5.41 0.93 -1.88
CA GLU A 51 -5.89 2.20 -2.43
C GLU A 51 -5.86 3.34 -1.41
N LYS A 52 -6.38 3.12 -0.20
CA LYS A 52 -6.58 4.20 0.79
C LYS A 52 -5.41 4.40 1.75
N HIS A 53 -4.55 3.40 1.96
CA HIS A 53 -3.36 3.57 2.81
C HIS A 53 -2.10 3.72 1.98
N PHE A 54 -1.81 2.81 1.05
CA PHE A 54 -0.54 2.83 0.32
C PHE A 54 -0.51 3.87 -0.80
N VAL A 55 -1.46 3.80 -1.72
CA VAL A 55 -1.51 4.71 -2.89
C VAL A 55 -1.79 6.14 -2.44
N ASP A 56 -2.70 6.34 -1.49
CA ASP A 56 -2.96 7.67 -0.91
C ASP A 56 -1.71 8.29 -0.27
N SER A 57 -0.97 7.52 0.54
CA SER A 57 0.29 7.99 1.13
C SER A 57 1.36 8.31 0.08
N LEU A 58 1.46 7.50 -0.99
CA LEU A 58 2.43 7.69 -2.06
C LEU A 58 2.03 8.78 -3.06
N SER A 59 0.75 9.19 -3.08
CA SER A 59 0.26 10.27 -3.93
C SER A 59 0.93 11.62 -3.60
N LEU A 60 1.43 11.78 -2.37
CA LEU A 60 2.23 12.93 -1.95
C LEU A 60 3.46 13.16 -2.82
N VAL A 61 4.03 12.11 -3.42
CA VAL A 61 5.16 12.23 -4.36
C VAL A 61 4.77 13.05 -5.60
N LYS A 62 3.50 13.06 -6.01
CA LYS A 62 3.02 13.95 -7.10
C LYS A 62 2.85 15.39 -6.64
N ALA A 63 2.62 15.63 -5.36
CA ALA A 63 2.36 16.96 -4.81
C ALA A 63 3.65 17.72 -4.49
N ILE A 64 4.76 17.02 -4.30
CA ILE A 64 6.06 17.60 -3.99
C ILE A 64 6.95 17.42 -5.22
N GLU A 65 7.30 18.51 -5.89
CA GLU A 65 8.40 18.50 -6.87
C GLU A 65 9.71 18.25 -6.10
N ILE A 66 10.27 17.05 -6.23
CA ILE A 66 11.59 16.65 -5.70
C ILE A 66 12.58 16.55 -6.85
#